data_AF-A0A523HWX2-F1
#
_entry.id   AF-A0A523HWX2-F1
#
_cell.length_a   1.000
_cell.length_b   1.000
_cell.length_c   1.000
_cell.angle_alpha   90.00
_cell.angle_beta   90.00
_cell.angle_gamma   90.00
#
_symmetry.space_group_name_H-M   'P 1'
#
loop_
_entity.id
_entity.type
_entity.pdbx_description
1 polymer ?
#
loop_
_entity_poly.entity_id
_entity_poly.type
_entity_poly.pdbx_seq_one_letter_code
_entity_poly.pdbx_strand_id
1 'polypeptide(L)'
;MTQGTDQSHDHAAETHRPGPSPQSDGTQYNWRIHHPFEGVEDRVAVEVAPWKGLLPRWRFVVPGDFKGVARWGIGPAGTGEIDEDVKRPAKEGPIQMVNGPIVVWFGGHESLSPKQSAYLVFEGEVPHYVAFGQAENVGGPPGNLEGISFGDDHPVHPGDPTLDPAHNHEHGPPEAAHDHAGHNH
;
A
#
# COMPACT_ATOMS: atom_id res chain seq x y z
N MET A 1 -13.40 -27.81 -68.04
CA MET A 1 -14.18 -28.18 -66.85
C MET A 1 -13.21 -28.61 -65.77
N THR A 2 -13.38 -28.07 -64.54
CA THR A 2 -12.83 -28.47 -63.22
C THR A 2 -11.30 -28.54 -63.07
N GLN A 3 -10.63 -28.07 -62.01
CA GLN A 3 -10.89 -27.43 -60.70
C GLN A 3 -9.47 -26.97 -60.26
N GLY A 4 -9.24 -25.78 -59.71
CA GLY A 4 -9.40 -25.51 -58.29
C GLY A 4 -8.04 -25.62 -57.55
N THR A 5 -7.37 -24.49 -57.34
CA THR A 5 -6.40 -24.30 -56.25
C THR A 5 -6.57 -22.90 -55.70
N ASP A 6 -7.44 -22.82 -54.69
CA ASP A 6 -7.55 -21.73 -53.73
C ASP A 6 -6.49 -21.99 -52.64
N GLN A 7 -5.48 -21.13 -52.52
CA GLN A 7 -4.64 -21.04 -51.33
C GLN A 7 -4.22 -19.57 -51.12
N SER A 8 -5.07 -18.87 -50.36
CA SER A 8 -4.71 -18.09 -49.18
C SER A 8 -3.39 -17.31 -49.23
N HIS A 9 -3.47 -16.02 -49.53
CA HIS A 9 -2.45 -15.06 -49.10
C HIS A 9 -2.75 -14.69 -47.65
N ASP A 10 -2.11 -15.40 -46.73
CA ASP A 10 -2.14 -15.13 -45.29
C ASP A 10 -1.66 -13.71 -44.98
N HIS A 11 -2.42 -13.09 -44.10
CA HIS A 11 -2.13 -11.80 -43.50
C HIS A 11 -0.76 -11.85 -42.81
N ALA A 12 0.05 -10.83 -43.05
CA ALA A 12 1.20 -10.53 -42.23
C ALA A 12 0.73 -10.31 -40.78
N ALA A 13 0.78 -11.35 -39.96
CA ALA A 13 0.70 -11.22 -38.52
C ALA A 13 1.93 -10.45 -38.08
N GLU A 14 1.72 -9.17 -37.77
CA GLU A 14 2.64 -8.35 -37.01
C GLU A 14 3.22 -9.19 -35.88
N THR A 15 4.54 -9.31 -35.93
CA THR A 15 5.32 -9.98 -34.90
C THR A 15 5.08 -9.20 -33.62
N HIS A 16 4.15 -9.66 -32.78
CA HIS A 16 4.04 -9.23 -31.40
C HIS A 16 5.33 -9.65 -30.70
N ARG A 17 6.34 -8.80 -30.82
CA ARG A 17 7.48 -8.77 -29.93
C ARG A 17 6.86 -8.62 -28.54
N PRO A 18 7.05 -9.59 -27.62
CA PRO A 18 6.65 -9.37 -26.24
C PRO A 18 7.31 -8.05 -25.83
N GLY A 19 6.49 -7.09 -25.40
CA GLY A 19 7.01 -5.92 -24.71
C GLY A 19 7.92 -6.39 -23.57
N PRO A 20 8.84 -5.54 -23.08
CA PRO A 20 9.65 -5.90 -21.94
C PRO A 20 8.73 -6.47 -20.86
N SER A 21 8.99 -7.72 -20.45
CA SER A 21 8.23 -8.34 -19.37
C SER A 21 8.18 -7.35 -18.22
N PRO A 22 7.01 -7.10 -17.60
CA PRO A 22 6.99 -6.32 -16.38
C PRO A 22 7.94 -7.01 -15.42
N GLN A 23 9.05 -6.36 -15.12
CA GLN A 23 9.96 -6.78 -14.07
C GLN A 23 9.26 -6.42 -12.76
N SER A 24 8.18 -7.11 -12.44
CA SER A 24 7.65 -7.15 -11.09
C SER A 24 8.62 -8.00 -10.29
N ASP A 25 9.72 -7.38 -9.84
CA ASP A 25 10.35 -7.82 -8.61
C ASP A 25 9.24 -7.82 -7.57
N GLY A 26 8.77 -9.01 -7.19
CA GLY A 26 7.71 -9.16 -6.20
C GLY A 26 8.09 -8.46 -4.91
N THR A 27 7.09 -8.03 -4.15
CA THR A 27 7.28 -7.48 -2.79
C THR A 27 8.25 -8.36 -1.98
N GLN A 28 9.16 -7.72 -1.24
CA GLN A 28 10.13 -8.43 -0.39
C GLN A 28 9.48 -8.97 0.89
N TYR A 29 8.30 -8.46 1.23
CA TYR A 29 7.63 -8.72 2.49
C TYR A 29 6.18 -9.23 2.30
N ASN A 30 5.73 -10.03 3.25
CA ASN A 30 4.34 -10.38 3.39
C ASN A 30 3.70 -9.36 4.33
N TRP A 31 2.78 -8.56 3.78
CA TRP A 31 2.03 -7.54 4.51
C TRP A 31 0.64 -8.06 4.86
N ARG A 32 0.20 -7.84 6.10
CA ARG A 32 -1.19 -8.06 6.50
C ARG A 32 -1.67 -6.90 7.34
N ILE A 33 -2.93 -6.54 7.17
CA ILE A 33 -3.60 -5.50 7.94
C ILE A 33 -4.71 -6.19 8.74
N HIS A 34 -4.65 -6.06 10.05
CA HIS A 34 -5.67 -6.55 10.98
C HIS A 34 -6.55 -5.39 11.40
N HIS A 35 -7.84 -5.45 11.07
CA HIS A 35 -8.83 -4.45 11.44
C HIS A 35 -10.24 -5.08 11.50
N PRO A 36 -11.01 -4.88 12.59
CA PRO A 36 -10.58 -4.29 13.86
C PRO A 36 -9.57 -5.20 14.57
N PHE A 37 -8.56 -4.61 15.21
CA PHE A 37 -7.54 -5.34 15.96
C PHE A 37 -7.93 -5.46 17.43
N GLU A 38 -7.79 -6.67 18.00
CA GLU A 38 -8.21 -6.99 19.39
C GLU A 38 -9.68 -6.65 19.72
N GLY A 39 -10.54 -6.58 18.69
CA GLY A 39 -11.95 -6.22 18.84
C GLY A 39 -12.21 -4.74 19.15
N VAL A 40 -11.20 -3.88 19.03
CA VAL A 40 -11.36 -2.42 19.12
C VAL A 40 -11.58 -1.88 17.71
N GLU A 41 -12.72 -1.22 17.49
CA GLU A 41 -13.18 -0.75 16.17
C GLU A 41 -12.12 0.11 15.48
N ASP A 42 -11.66 1.19 16.13
CA ASP A 42 -10.67 2.11 15.58
C ASP A 42 -9.22 1.70 15.85
N ARG A 43 -8.93 0.39 15.91
CA ARG A 43 -7.56 -0.12 16.12
C ARG A 43 -7.13 -0.96 14.93
N VAL A 44 -5.98 -0.61 14.36
CA VAL A 44 -5.38 -1.30 13.23
C VAL A 44 -4.03 -1.87 13.66
N ALA A 45 -3.72 -3.10 13.24
CA ALA A 45 -2.36 -3.62 13.33
C ALA A 45 -1.82 -3.97 11.93
N VAL A 46 -0.63 -3.46 11.63
CA VAL A 46 0.15 -3.83 10.46
C VAL A 46 1.12 -4.93 10.85
N GLU A 47 1.03 -6.05 10.16
CA GLU A 47 1.93 -7.19 10.30
C GLU A 47 2.85 -7.28 9.08
N VAL A 48 4.15 -7.47 9.33
CA VAL A 48 5.16 -7.63 8.27
C VAL A 48 6.08 -8.80 8.58
N ALA A 49 6.27 -9.69 7.60
CA ALA A 49 7.23 -10.79 7.65
C ALA A 49 7.98 -10.95 6.33
N PRO A 50 9.19 -11.53 6.30
CA PRO A 50 9.82 -11.91 5.05
C PRO A 50 9.11 -13.10 4.40
N TRP A 51 9.03 -13.14 3.07
CA TRP A 51 8.52 -14.31 2.33
C TRP A 51 9.33 -15.59 2.59
N LYS A 52 10.63 -15.44 2.84
CA LYS A 52 11.57 -16.53 3.09
C LYS A 52 12.78 -16.06 3.89
N GLY A 53 13.45 -17.00 4.54
CA GLY A 53 14.70 -16.72 5.26
C GLY A 53 14.49 -15.95 6.56
N LEU A 54 15.55 -15.28 7.00
CA LEU A 54 15.57 -14.49 8.23
C LEU A 54 15.83 -13.01 7.92
N LEU A 55 15.10 -12.12 8.58
CA LEU A 55 15.24 -10.68 8.43
C LEU A 55 15.57 -10.02 9.78
N PRO A 56 16.86 -9.85 10.12
CA PRO A 56 17.28 -9.14 11.33
C PRO A 56 17.19 -7.62 11.14
N ARG A 57 17.18 -6.86 12.26
CA ARG A 57 17.30 -5.38 12.26
C ARG A 57 16.24 -4.67 11.41
N TRP A 58 15.00 -5.09 11.56
CA TRP A 58 13.86 -4.54 10.84
C TRP A 58 13.39 -3.21 11.44
N ARG A 59 12.77 -2.36 10.62
CA ARG A 59 12.26 -1.04 11.01
C ARG A 59 10.93 -0.79 10.31
N PHE A 60 9.95 -0.33 11.07
CA PHE A 60 8.82 0.44 10.55
C PHE A 60 9.20 1.91 10.43
N VAL A 61 8.56 2.58 9.48
CA VAL A 61 8.68 4.01 9.22
C VAL A 61 7.28 4.57 9.03
N VAL A 62 6.98 5.67 9.73
CA VAL A 62 5.71 6.40 9.67
C VAL A 62 5.98 7.90 9.50
N PRO A 63 4.99 8.69 9.04
CA PRO A 63 5.10 10.15 8.99
C PRO A 63 5.51 10.73 10.36
N GLY A 64 6.40 11.70 10.38
CA GLY A 64 7.03 12.18 11.62
C GLY A 64 6.11 12.98 12.54
N ASP A 65 5.02 13.51 11.99
CA ASP A 65 3.96 14.23 12.70
C ASP A 65 2.87 13.28 13.24
N PHE A 66 2.77 12.06 12.71
CA PHE A 66 1.76 11.08 13.13
C PHE A 66 1.90 10.68 14.61
N LYS A 67 0.79 10.73 15.35
CA LYS A 67 0.75 10.47 16.81
C LYS A 67 0.00 9.19 17.20
N GLY A 68 -0.66 8.53 16.26
CA GLY A 68 -1.51 7.37 16.52
C GLY A 68 -0.76 6.05 16.72
N VAL A 69 0.58 6.03 16.80
CA VAL A 69 1.34 4.80 17.10
C VAL A 69 1.14 4.42 18.55
N ALA A 70 0.45 3.30 18.79
CA ALA A 70 0.17 2.80 20.13
C ALA A 70 1.30 1.92 20.66
N ARG A 71 1.72 0.92 19.86
CA ARG A 71 2.77 -0.04 20.24
C ARG A 71 3.33 -0.78 19.02
N TRP A 72 4.49 -1.42 19.20
CA TRP A 72 5.10 -2.29 18.20
C TRP A 72 5.76 -3.48 18.89
N GLY A 73 5.90 -4.59 18.17
CA GLY A 73 6.44 -5.81 18.74
C GLY A 73 6.73 -6.88 17.71
N ILE A 74 6.98 -8.09 18.19
CA ILE A 74 7.10 -9.30 17.38
C ILE A 74 6.05 -10.32 17.80
N GLY A 75 5.70 -11.25 16.92
CA GLY A 75 4.83 -12.34 17.32
C GLY A 75 4.66 -13.40 16.24
N PRO A 76 3.94 -14.50 16.55
CA PRO A 76 3.64 -15.54 15.59
C PRO A 76 2.87 -14.97 14.40
N ALA A 77 3.30 -15.27 13.18
CA ALA A 77 2.71 -14.72 11.97
C ALA A 77 1.22 -15.07 11.84
N GLY A 78 0.38 -14.07 11.55
CA GLY A 78 -1.05 -14.21 11.30
C GLY A 78 -1.93 -14.39 12.54
N THR A 79 -1.36 -14.33 13.75
CA THR A 79 -2.12 -14.49 15.00
C THR A 79 -2.61 -13.19 15.59
N GLY A 80 -1.92 -12.08 15.30
CA GLY A 80 -2.15 -10.81 15.99
C GLY A 80 -1.64 -10.79 17.44
N GLU A 81 -1.00 -11.85 17.93
CA GLU A 81 -0.33 -11.81 19.23
C GLU A 81 0.95 -10.98 19.11
N ILE A 82 1.18 -10.08 20.08
CA ILE A 82 2.31 -9.15 20.07
C ILE A 82 3.07 -9.25 21.39
N ASP A 83 4.35 -9.56 21.29
CA ASP A 83 5.36 -9.40 22.33
C ASP A 83 6.07 -8.05 22.15
N GLU A 84 5.86 -7.15 23.11
CA GLU A 84 6.45 -5.81 23.14
C GLU A 84 7.88 -5.80 23.71
N ASP A 85 8.35 -6.90 24.30
CA ASP A 85 9.73 -7.04 24.80
C ASP A 85 10.72 -7.32 23.65
N VAL A 86 10.74 -6.39 22.70
CA VAL A 86 11.58 -6.47 21.51
C VAL A 86 13.05 -6.40 21.92
N LYS A 87 13.81 -7.45 21.62
CA LYS A 87 15.25 -7.46 21.90
C LYS A 87 15.96 -6.31 21.18
N ARG A 88 16.62 -5.47 21.98
CA ARG A 88 17.35 -4.26 21.56
C ARG A 88 16.44 -3.35 20.71
N PRO A 89 15.40 -2.76 21.31
CA PRO A 89 14.49 -1.92 20.56
C PRO A 89 15.26 -0.71 20.02
N ALA A 90 14.92 -0.27 18.81
CA ALA A 90 15.46 0.93 18.22
C ALA A 90 14.31 1.86 17.83
N LYS A 91 14.44 3.14 18.12
CA LYS A 91 13.48 4.18 17.76
C LYS A 91 14.21 5.51 17.63
N GLU A 92 13.94 6.24 16.56
CA GLU A 92 14.50 7.57 16.35
C GLU A 92 13.58 8.43 15.47
N GLY A 93 13.84 9.73 15.46
CA GLY A 93 13.09 10.73 14.74
C GLY A 93 12.30 11.65 15.67
N PRO A 94 11.62 12.67 15.11
CA PRO A 94 11.45 12.92 13.68
C PRO A 94 12.77 13.26 12.95
N ILE A 95 13.02 12.65 11.79
CA ILE A 95 14.21 12.89 10.96
C ILE A 95 13.80 13.05 9.50
N GLN A 96 14.50 13.93 8.79
CA GLN A 96 14.33 14.15 7.36
C GLN A 96 14.97 13.01 6.56
N MET A 97 14.18 12.23 5.81
CA MET A 97 14.74 11.28 4.85
C MET A 97 15.48 12.03 3.73
N VAL A 98 16.54 11.42 3.19
CA VAL A 98 17.29 11.98 2.05
C VAL A 98 16.33 12.11 0.86
N ASN A 99 16.06 13.35 0.46
CA ASN A 99 15.07 13.69 -0.60
C ASN A 99 13.66 13.11 -0.35
N GLY A 100 13.30 12.83 0.91
CA GLY A 100 12.00 12.24 1.28
C GLY A 100 11.19 13.10 2.24
N PRO A 101 10.19 12.53 2.93
CA PRO A 101 9.45 13.21 3.99
C PRO A 101 10.19 13.19 5.35
N ILE A 102 9.66 13.92 6.32
CA ILE A 102 10.04 13.78 7.73
C ILE A 102 9.36 12.55 8.30
N VAL A 103 10.12 11.68 8.95
CA VAL A 103 9.63 10.38 9.45
C VAL A 103 10.08 10.09 10.87
N VAL A 104 9.32 9.25 11.56
CA VAL A 104 9.78 8.52 12.75
C VAL A 104 9.91 7.06 12.35
N TRP A 105 10.94 6.41 12.86
CA TRP A 105 11.13 4.97 12.64
C TRP A 105 11.37 4.25 13.96
N PHE A 106 10.96 2.99 14.01
CA PHE A 106 11.14 2.11 15.16
C PHE A 106 11.20 0.66 14.73
N GLY A 107 11.79 -0.19 15.55
CA GLY A 107 11.80 -1.63 15.30
C GLY A 107 12.69 -2.40 16.25
N GLY A 108 13.11 -3.57 15.80
CA GLY A 108 13.86 -4.52 16.62
C GLY A 108 15.05 -5.12 15.89
N HIS A 109 15.84 -5.91 16.62
CA HIS A 109 17.00 -6.60 16.06
C HIS A 109 16.75 -8.09 15.87
N GLU A 110 15.82 -8.64 16.66
CA GLU A 110 15.42 -10.04 16.54
C GLU A 110 14.94 -10.35 15.13
N SER A 111 15.46 -11.44 14.57
CA SER A 111 15.17 -11.85 13.20
C SER A 111 13.71 -12.22 13.04
N LEU A 112 13.07 -11.63 12.04
CA LEU A 112 11.78 -12.09 11.55
C LEU A 112 11.97 -13.32 10.66
N SER A 113 10.91 -14.07 10.47
CA SER A 113 10.85 -15.24 9.58
C SER A 113 9.43 -15.39 9.02
N PRO A 114 9.17 -16.31 8.08
CA PRO A 114 7.80 -16.58 7.64
C PRO A 114 6.83 -17.00 8.76
N LYS A 115 7.35 -17.35 9.95
CA LYS A 115 6.56 -17.73 11.14
C LYS A 115 6.58 -16.68 12.25
N GLN A 116 7.40 -15.65 12.13
CA GLN A 116 7.59 -14.61 13.15
C GLN A 116 7.58 -13.25 12.47
N SER A 117 6.52 -12.48 12.71
CA SER A 117 6.27 -11.19 12.10
C SER A 117 6.61 -10.05 13.06
N ALA A 118 6.89 -8.89 12.51
CA ALA A 118 6.82 -7.64 13.24
C ALA A 118 5.40 -7.09 13.16
N TYR A 119 4.96 -6.48 14.25
CA TYR A 119 3.65 -5.84 14.34
C TYR A 119 3.79 -4.37 14.73
N LEU A 120 2.95 -3.53 14.16
CA LEU A 120 2.80 -2.13 14.50
C LEU A 120 1.31 -1.81 14.65
N VAL A 121 0.93 -1.30 15.81
CA VAL A 121 -0.46 -1.00 16.17
C VAL A 121 -0.69 0.49 16.16
N PHE A 122 -1.79 0.89 15.54
CA PHE A 122 -2.32 2.25 15.54
C PHE A 122 -3.63 2.32 16.31
N GLU A 123 -3.84 3.45 16.99
CA GLU A 123 -5.12 3.81 17.60
C GLU A 123 -5.70 5.04 16.90
N GLY A 124 -7.00 4.99 16.61
CA GLY A 124 -7.72 6.04 15.89
C GLY A 124 -7.42 6.01 14.40
N GLU A 125 -7.22 7.19 13.82
CA GLU A 125 -6.93 7.36 12.40
C GLU A 125 -5.56 6.76 12.05
N VAL A 126 -5.50 5.99 10.96
CA VAL A 126 -4.26 5.42 10.43
C VAL A 126 -3.40 6.50 9.76
N PRO A 127 -2.06 6.32 9.68
CA PRO A 127 -1.25 7.21 8.86
C PRO A 127 -1.53 7.00 7.38
N HIS A 128 -1.29 8.02 6.56
CA HIS A 128 -1.47 7.93 5.10
C HIS A 128 -0.57 6.87 4.44
N TYR A 129 0.59 6.56 5.04
CA TYR A 129 1.42 5.41 4.66
C TYR A 129 2.14 4.79 5.86
N VAL A 130 2.57 3.54 5.67
CA VAL A 130 3.57 2.87 6.49
C VAL A 130 4.60 2.25 5.56
N ALA A 131 5.88 2.44 5.88
CA ALA A 131 6.97 1.76 5.21
C ALA A 131 7.73 0.85 6.17
N PHE A 132 8.44 -0.11 5.60
CA PHE A 132 9.19 -1.11 6.32
C PHE A 132 10.49 -1.42 5.59
N GLY A 133 11.53 -1.70 6.35
CA GLY A 133 12.83 -2.04 5.79
C GLY A 133 13.79 -2.63 6.79
N GLN A 134 15.01 -2.85 6.32
CA GLN A 134 16.10 -3.40 7.11
C GLN A 134 17.20 -2.37 7.32
N ALA A 135 17.74 -2.30 8.54
CA ALA A 135 18.91 -1.51 8.88
C ALA A 135 20.21 -2.31 8.71
N GLU A 136 21.24 -1.65 8.18
CA GLU A 136 22.58 -2.21 8.04
C GLU A 136 23.34 -2.27 9.37
N ASN A 137 22.97 -1.42 10.33
CA ASN A 137 23.65 -1.26 11.61
C ASN A 137 22.68 -1.41 12.78
N VAL A 138 23.23 -1.83 13.92
CA VAL A 138 22.50 -1.88 15.20
C VAL A 138 22.07 -0.46 15.55
N GLY A 139 20.75 -0.24 15.69
CA GLY A 139 20.21 1.09 16.02
C GLY A 139 20.27 2.11 14.88
N GLY A 140 20.70 1.74 13.68
CA GLY A 140 20.67 2.63 12.52
C GLY A 140 19.28 2.72 11.86
N PRO A 141 19.11 3.71 10.95
CA PRO A 141 17.91 3.84 10.14
C PRO A 141 17.78 2.68 9.13
N PRO A 142 16.59 2.45 8.57
CA PRO A 142 16.42 1.50 7.46
C PRO A 142 17.12 2.00 6.19
N GLY A 143 17.62 1.07 5.38
CA GLY A 143 18.17 1.34 4.05
C GLY A 143 17.09 1.29 2.98
N ASN A 144 16.84 0.10 2.42
CA ASN A 144 15.79 -0.12 1.43
C ASN A 144 14.42 -0.20 2.12
N LEU A 145 13.45 0.54 1.57
CA LEU A 145 12.09 0.60 2.08
C LEU A 145 11.09 0.12 1.03
N GLU A 146 10.10 -0.62 1.52
CA GLU A 146 8.86 -0.91 0.82
C GLU A 146 7.71 -0.41 1.71
N GLY A 147 6.60 0.04 1.13
CA GLY A 147 5.50 0.57 1.92
C GLY A 147 4.13 0.33 1.30
N ILE A 148 3.12 0.48 2.16
CA ILE A 148 1.71 0.46 1.82
C ILE A 148 1.10 1.83 2.15
N SER A 149 0.09 2.23 1.37
CA SER A 149 -0.69 3.43 1.62
C SER A 149 -2.10 3.03 2.07
N PHE A 150 -2.70 3.83 2.95
CA PHE A 150 -4.05 3.59 3.47
C PHE A 150 -5.16 4.30 2.66
N GLY A 151 -4.79 5.10 1.65
CA GLY A 151 -5.72 5.88 0.81
C GLY A 151 -5.74 7.37 1.18
N ASP A 152 -6.26 8.22 0.29
CA ASP A 152 -6.23 9.69 0.38
C ASP A 152 -7.47 10.32 1.08
N ASP A 153 -8.26 9.58 1.86
CA ASP A 153 -9.36 10.15 2.66
C ASP A 153 -8.87 10.82 3.97
N HIS A 154 -7.62 11.29 3.97
CA HIS A 154 -7.09 12.15 5.03
C HIS A 154 -7.27 13.61 4.60
N PRO A 155 -7.72 14.52 5.50
CA PRO A 155 -7.93 15.91 5.13
C PRO A 155 -6.65 16.49 4.55
N VAL A 156 -6.71 16.84 3.26
CA VAL A 156 -5.67 17.59 2.56
C VAL A 156 -5.26 18.78 3.39
N HIS A 157 -3.95 18.94 3.58
CA HIS A 157 -3.37 20.11 4.22
C HIS A 157 -3.98 21.39 3.60
N PRO A 158 -4.34 22.42 4.38
CA PRO A 158 -4.83 23.66 3.81
C PRO A 158 -3.73 24.30 2.95
N GLY A 159 -3.85 24.19 1.63
CA GLY A 159 -2.87 24.75 0.70
C GLY A 159 -2.67 24.04 -0.64
N ASP A 160 -3.30 22.89 -0.92
CA ASP A 160 -3.20 22.27 -2.24
C ASP A 160 -4.16 22.93 -3.26
N PRO A 161 -3.67 23.59 -4.32
CA PRO A 161 -4.50 24.29 -5.30
C PRO A 161 -4.91 23.42 -6.50
N THR A 162 -4.74 22.09 -6.47
CA THR A 162 -4.93 21.23 -7.66
C THR A 162 -6.26 20.49 -7.78
N LEU A 163 -7.33 20.96 -7.13
CA LEU A 163 -8.68 20.43 -7.39
C LEU A 163 -9.65 21.56 -7.79
N ASP A 164 -9.78 21.75 -9.10
CA ASP A 164 -10.82 22.54 -9.75
C ASP A 164 -12.16 21.77 -9.65
N PRO A 165 -13.18 22.24 -8.90
CA PRO A 165 -14.40 21.49 -8.63
C PRO A 165 -15.46 21.75 -9.72
N ALA A 166 -15.13 21.46 -10.97
CA ALA A 166 -15.99 21.76 -12.12
C ALA A 166 -16.27 20.54 -13.02
N HIS A 167 -16.53 19.36 -12.46
CA HIS A 167 -17.16 18.27 -13.21
C HIS A 167 -18.15 17.46 -12.36
N ASN A 168 -19.26 18.11 -12.01
CA ASN A 168 -20.46 17.43 -11.54
C ASN A 168 -21.24 16.94 -12.77
N HIS A 169 -21.11 15.66 -13.15
CA HIS A 169 -22.05 15.03 -14.08
C HIS A 169 -23.23 14.47 -13.28
N GLU A 170 -24.23 15.34 -13.16
CA GLU A 170 -25.54 15.10 -12.59
C GLU A 170 -26.25 13.94 -13.34
N HIS A 171 -26.49 12.84 -12.64
CA HIS A 171 -27.41 11.80 -13.07
C HIS A 171 -28.85 12.31 -12.88
N GLY A 172 -29.50 12.75 -13.97
CA GLY A 172 -30.93 13.07 -13.97
C GLY A 172 -31.81 11.81 -13.98
N PRO A 173 -33.01 11.83 -13.36
CA PRO A 173 -33.91 10.68 -13.27
C PRO A 173 -34.75 10.48 -14.55
N PRO A 174 -35.38 9.30 -14.74
CA PRO A 174 -36.19 9.04 -15.93
C PRO A 174 -37.62 9.53 -15.71
N GLU A 175 -38.11 10.42 -16.57
CA GLU A 175 -39.54 10.76 -16.64
C GLU A 175 -40.10 10.55 -18.06
N ALA A 176 -41.36 10.13 -18.07
CA ALA A 176 -42.10 9.54 -19.17
C ALA A 176 -42.66 10.57 -20.17
N ALA A 177 -43.02 10.02 -21.34
CA ALA A 177 -43.87 10.51 -22.43
C ALA A 177 -44.65 11.83 -22.26
N HIS A 178 -44.63 12.68 -23.30
CA HIS A 178 -45.86 13.17 -23.98
C HIS A 178 -45.57 13.91 -25.31
N ASP A 179 -46.29 13.45 -26.34
CA ASP A 179 -46.87 14.07 -27.55
C ASP A 179 -46.28 15.34 -28.19
N HIS A 180 -45.92 15.21 -29.47
CA HIS A 180 -45.68 16.32 -30.39
C HIS A 180 -46.98 16.87 -30.98
N ALA A 181 -47.26 18.14 -30.69
CA ALA A 181 -48.30 18.93 -31.32
C ALA A 181 -47.90 19.44 -32.71
N GLY A 182 -48.82 19.26 -33.67
CA GLY A 182 -49.25 20.24 -34.68
C GLY A 182 -48.19 20.99 -35.51
N HIS A 183 -48.05 20.59 -36.78
CA HIS A 183 -47.69 21.51 -37.85
C HIS A 183 -48.95 22.19 -38.41
N ASN A 184 -48.89 23.51 -38.52
CA ASN A 184 -49.89 24.37 -39.15
C ASN A 184 -49.26 24.99 -40.40
N HIS A 185 -49.79 24.69 -41.58
CA HIS A 185 -50.04 25.56 -42.75
C HIS A 185 -50.35 24.73 -44.01
#